data_AF-A0A356QGC9-F1
#
_entry.id   AF-A0A356QGC9-F1
#
_cell.length_a   1.000
_cell.length_b   1.000
_cell.length_c   1.000
_cell.angle_alpha   90.00
_cell.angle_beta   90.00
_cell.angle_gamma   90.00
#
_symmetry.space_group_name_H-M   'P 1'
#
loop_
_entity.id
_entity.type
_entity.pdbx_description
1 polymer ?
#
loop_
_entity_poly.entity_id
_entity_poly.type
_entity_poly.pdbx_seq_one_letter_code
_entity_poly.pdbx_strand_id
1 'polypeptide(L)'
;MAPQQPTHFPPFRGKARGKPRGRSLAPDALDALRQLLGDEREQPQRRQRDLLIEHLHAIQDALGHLPLTHLRALAAYMNLPMAEVYETATFYAHFDVIHDDQSPPPALTLRVCDSLSCQLAGADALRNALAVGTDPAEVRVLRAPCMGRCDTAPVVEVGHYHLGHASVERVQAAIAADHIHPEPLDWPRLDAYRQTGGYALLSACRAGEVSVESLMDTLEKANLRGLGGAGFPTFKKWFFVRAEAGPRYCAINADEGEPGTFKDRYYLERAPHQFLEGALISAWAVEADALYIYLRDEYPALHTVLHQAIAELEAAGLVAPGYIVVRRGAGAYICGEESAMIESLEGKPGKPRHRPPFVAQRGLFDRPTLVNNVETVYWIPAIYAQGADWFASQGRHGRSGLRSFSVSGRVKNPG
;
A
#
# COMPACT_ATOMS: atom_id res chain seq x y z
N MET A 1 66.83 16.61 43.30
CA MET A 1 66.19 15.50 44.05
C MET A 1 65.13 14.89 43.14
N ALA A 2 65.17 13.57 43.00
CA ALA A 2 64.45 12.79 42.00
C ALA A 2 62.92 12.98 42.02
N PRO A 3 62.23 12.81 40.87
CA PRO A 3 60.77 12.88 40.81
C PRO A 3 60.14 11.66 41.51
N GLN A 4 59.20 11.92 42.40
CA GLN A 4 58.40 10.89 43.06
C GLN A 4 57.41 10.25 42.06
N GLN A 5 57.31 8.93 42.14
CA GLN A 5 56.49 8.07 41.29
C GLN A 5 54.99 8.42 41.37
N PRO A 6 54.22 8.25 40.28
CA PRO A 6 52.77 8.31 40.33
C PRO A 6 52.20 7.08 41.04
N THR A 7 51.28 7.32 41.96
CA THR A 7 50.50 6.31 42.69
C THR A 7 49.70 5.44 41.72
N HIS A 8 49.88 4.13 41.80
CA HIS A 8 49.06 3.12 41.12
C HIS A 8 47.57 3.30 41.46
N PHE A 9 46.75 3.66 40.46
CA PHE A 9 45.31 3.44 40.55
C PHE A 9 45.01 1.94 40.34
N PRO A 10 44.17 1.31 41.18
CA PRO A 10 43.76 -0.07 40.96
C PRO A 10 42.91 -0.15 39.67
N PRO A 11 42.99 -1.26 38.91
CA PRO A 11 42.21 -1.42 37.69
C PRO A 11 40.72 -1.40 38.01
N PHE A 12 39.96 -0.58 37.28
CA PHE A 12 38.49 -0.62 37.30
C PHE A 12 38.06 -2.05 36.92
N ARG A 13 37.60 -2.83 37.90
CA ARG A 13 36.82 -4.04 37.65
C ARG A 13 35.56 -3.61 36.92
N GLY A 14 35.51 -3.87 35.61
CA GLY A 14 34.30 -3.69 34.82
C GLY A 14 33.16 -4.43 35.50
N LYS A 15 32.13 -3.70 35.93
CA LYS A 15 30.87 -4.33 36.37
C LYS A 15 30.38 -5.15 35.19
N ALA A 16 30.21 -6.46 35.41
CA ALA A 16 29.53 -7.33 34.47
C ALA A 16 28.22 -6.65 34.04
N ARG A 17 27.97 -6.55 32.73
CA ARG A 17 26.70 -6.07 32.19
C ARG A 17 25.60 -6.91 32.86
N GLY A 18 24.81 -6.29 33.73
CA GLY A 18 23.67 -6.96 34.36
C GLY A 18 22.74 -7.54 33.30
N LYS A 19 21.97 -8.58 33.67
CA LYS A 19 20.94 -9.15 32.79
C LYS A 19 20.15 -8.00 32.13
N PRO A 20 19.91 -8.06 30.81
CA PRO A 20 19.15 -7.01 30.13
C PRO A 20 17.83 -6.79 30.89
N ARG A 21 17.57 -5.54 31.26
CA ARG A 21 16.30 -5.15 31.90
C ARG A 21 15.22 -5.15 30.81
N GLY A 22 14.33 -6.14 30.84
CA GLY A 22 13.22 -6.30 29.89
C GLY A 22 12.59 -7.69 30.02
N ARG A 23 11.37 -7.87 29.49
CA ARG A 23 10.76 -9.22 29.37
C ARG A 23 11.63 -10.08 28.45
N SER A 24 11.84 -11.35 28.81
CA SER A 24 12.72 -12.26 28.06
C SER A 24 12.14 -12.60 26.69
N LEU A 25 13.01 -12.65 25.68
CA LEU A 25 12.71 -13.22 24.38
C LEU A 25 12.45 -14.73 24.55
N ALA A 26 11.28 -15.21 24.13
CA ALA A 26 11.02 -16.65 24.04
C ALA A 26 11.72 -17.21 22.79
N PRO A 27 12.68 -18.15 22.91
CA PRO A 27 13.40 -18.71 21.75
C PRO A 27 12.44 -19.27 20.69
N ASP A 28 11.40 -19.97 21.13
CA ASP A 28 10.40 -20.61 20.25
C ASP A 28 9.69 -19.60 19.34
N ALA A 29 9.43 -18.38 19.82
CA ALA A 29 8.76 -17.35 19.02
C ALA A 29 9.68 -16.80 17.91
N LEU A 30 10.99 -16.72 18.16
CA LEU A 30 11.94 -16.28 17.13
C LEU A 30 12.12 -17.35 16.05
N ASP A 31 12.18 -18.62 16.44
CA ASP A 31 12.27 -19.72 15.48
C ASP A 31 10.99 -19.88 14.66
N ALA A 32 9.81 -19.68 15.27
CA ALA A 32 8.55 -19.60 14.54
C ALA A 32 8.54 -18.45 13.51
N LEU A 33 9.06 -17.27 13.86
CA LEU A 33 9.20 -16.18 12.89
C LEU A 33 10.15 -16.51 11.75
N ARG A 34 11.25 -17.24 12.00
CA ARG A 34 12.15 -17.68 10.92
C ARG A 34 11.50 -18.69 9.99
N GLN A 35 10.64 -19.56 10.51
CA GLN A 35 9.86 -20.47 9.68
C GLN A 35 8.86 -19.72 8.79
N LEU A 36 8.21 -18.69 9.35
CA LEU A 36 7.21 -17.89 8.65
C LEU A 36 7.82 -16.91 7.64
N LEU A 37 8.83 -16.15 8.07
CA LEU A 37 9.40 -15.03 7.33
C LEU A 37 10.69 -15.41 6.59
N GLY A 38 11.23 -16.61 6.80
CA GLY A 38 12.56 -17.01 6.36
C GLY A 38 13.67 -16.61 7.32
N ASP A 39 14.81 -17.31 7.24
CA ASP A 39 15.94 -17.09 8.15
C ASP A 39 16.76 -15.86 7.75
N GLU A 40 16.78 -14.86 8.62
CA GLU A 40 17.49 -13.61 8.39
C GLU A 40 19.02 -13.74 8.47
N ARG A 41 19.52 -14.85 9.04
CA ARG A 41 20.95 -15.16 9.10
C ARG A 41 21.48 -15.62 7.75
N GLU A 42 20.62 -16.26 6.96
CA GLU A 42 20.92 -16.70 5.59
C GLU A 42 20.59 -15.60 4.56
N GLN A 43 19.56 -14.81 4.84
CA GLN A 43 19.06 -13.74 3.97
C GLN A 43 19.00 -12.40 4.71
N PRO A 44 20.14 -11.70 4.88
CA PRO A 44 20.23 -10.48 5.68
C PRO A 44 19.29 -9.36 5.23
N GLN A 45 18.90 -9.33 3.95
CA GLN A 45 17.93 -8.39 3.39
C GLN A 45 16.56 -8.45 4.09
N ARG A 46 16.21 -9.57 4.73
CA ARG A 46 14.95 -9.69 5.49
C ARG A 46 14.88 -8.80 6.73
N ARG A 47 16.03 -8.28 7.18
CA ARG A 47 16.12 -7.29 8.28
C ARG A 47 15.90 -5.85 7.83
N GLN A 48 15.76 -5.60 6.53
CA GLN A 48 15.52 -4.26 6.01
C GLN A 48 14.31 -3.62 6.70
N ARG A 49 14.49 -2.38 7.16
CA ARG A 49 13.49 -1.69 8.00
C ARG A 49 12.14 -1.56 7.30
N ASP A 50 12.17 -1.29 6.01
CA ASP A 50 10.99 -1.13 5.17
C ASP A 50 10.13 -2.38 5.08
N LEU A 51 10.66 -3.57 5.40
CA LEU A 51 9.87 -4.81 5.48
C LEU A 51 9.05 -4.93 6.77
N LEU A 52 9.15 -3.98 7.72
CA LEU A 52 8.49 -4.11 9.01
C LEU A 52 6.97 -4.33 8.87
N ILE A 53 6.29 -3.53 8.05
CA ILE A 53 4.84 -3.64 7.86
C ILE A 53 4.48 -4.95 7.15
N GLU A 54 5.28 -5.38 6.18
CA GLU A 54 5.08 -6.68 5.50
C GLU A 54 5.22 -7.86 6.48
N HIS A 55 6.19 -7.80 7.39
CA HIS A 55 6.36 -8.81 8.43
C HIS A 55 5.22 -8.79 9.44
N LEU A 56 4.68 -7.61 9.78
CA LEU A 56 3.50 -7.48 10.62
C LEU A 56 2.27 -8.10 9.93
N HIS A 57 2.07 -7.87 8.62
CA HIS A 57 1.02 -8.54 7.86
C HIS A 57 1.19 -10.06 7.88
N ALA A 58 2.39 -10.58 7.61
CA ALA A 58 2.63 -12.01 7.61
C ALA A 58 2.32 -12.66 8.97
N ILE A 59 2.70 -12.02 10.08
CA ILE A 59 2.37 -12.50 11.44
C ILE A 59 0.85 -12.48 11.66
N GLN A 60 0.19 -11.38 11.29
CA GLN A 60 -1.25 -11.28 11.49
C GLN A 60 -2.03 -12.25 10.61
N ASP A 61 -1.66 -12.43 9.35
CA ASP A 61 -2.32 -13.38 8.44
C ASP A 61 -2.15 -14.82 8.95
N ALA A 62 -1.01 -15.14 9.57
CA ALA A 62 -0.73 -16.47 10.11
C ALA A 62 -1.45 -16.75 11.45
N LEU A 63 -1.63 -15.74 12.30
CA LEU A 63 -2.13 -15.90 13.68
C LEU A 63 -3.52 -15.30 13.93
N GLY A 64 -4.04 -14.50 12.99
CA GLY A 64 -5.25 -13.69 13.14
C GLY A 64 -5.09 -12.44 14.02
N HIS A 65 -3.90 -12.20 14.57
CA HIS A 65 -3.58 -11.08 15.46
C HIS A 65 -2.06 -10.92 15.63
N LEU A 66 -1.63 -9.90 16.37
CA LEU A 66 -0.23 -9.60 16.68
C LEU A 66 0.06 -9.74 18.18
N PRO A 67 0.51 -10.91 18.66
CA PRO A 67 0.92 -11.08 20.05
C PRO A 67 2.17 -10.25 20.38
N LEU A 68 2.22 -9.64 21.58
CA LEU A 68 3.43 -8.97 22.07
C LEU A 68 4.66 -9.90 22.11
N THR A 69 4.47 -11.21 22.31
CA THR A 69 5.55 -12.21 22.20
C THR A 69 6.21 -12.20 20.82
N HIS A 70 5.40 -12.16 19.75
CA HIS A 70 5.86 -12.14 18.37
C HIS A 70 6.43 -10.76 18.00
N LEU A 71 5.86 -9.66 18.48
CA LEU A 71 6.44 -8.34 18.24
C LEU A 71 7.83 -8.19 18.89
N ARG A 72 8.05 -8.74 20.10
CA ARG A 72 9.38 -8.80 20.72
C ARG A 72 10.35 -9.66 19.91
N ALA A 73 9.86 -10.78 19.37
CA ALA A 73 10.67 -11.62 18.50
C ALA A 73 11.01 -10.93 17.17
N LEU A 74 10.06 -10.19 16.59
CA LEU A 74 10.27 -9.42 15.37
C LEU A 74 11.28 -8.28 15.58
N ALA A 75 11.21 -7.59 16.72
CA ALA A 75 12.19 -6.59 17.11
C ALA A 75 13.62 -7.17 17.17
N ALA A 76 13.77 -8.38 17.73
CA ALA A 76 15.05 -9.10 17.73
C ALA A 76 15.46 -9.57 16.31
N TYR A 77 14.52 -10.11 15.53
CA TYR A 77 14.73 -10.58 14.15
C TYR A 77 15.26 -9.47 13.24
N MET A 78 14.61 -8.31 13.26
CA MET A 78 14.95 -7.15 12.42
C MET A 78 16.07 -6.28 13.00
N ASN A 79 16.51 -6.54 14.24
CA ASN A 79 17.41 -5.67 14.99
C ASN A 79 16.88 -4.22 15.11
N LEU A 80 15.60 -4.10 15.47
CA LEU A 80 14.91 -2.83 15.72
C LEU A 80 14.54 -2.69 17.20
N PRO A 81 14.46 -1.47 17.74
CA PRO A 81 13.90 -1.27 19.06
C PRO A 81 12.44 -1.74 19.13
N MET A 82 12.08 -2.48 20.19
CA MET A 82 10.70 -2.94 20.40
C MET A 82 9.69 -1.78 20.40
N ALA A 83 10.10 -0.60 20.89
CA ALA A 83 9.26 0.59 20.88
C ALA A 83 8.85 1.02 19.47
N GLU A 84 9.78 0.93 18.49
CA GLU A 84 9.48 1.28 17.10
C GLU A 84 8.57 0.25 16.43
N VAL A 85 8.80 -1.04 16.71
CA VAL A 85 7.92 -2.13 16.23
C VAL A 85 6.51 -1.95 16.78
N TYR A 86 6.40 -1.69 18.08
CA TYR A 86 5.13 -1.49 18.75
C TYR A 86 4.41 -0.21 18.28
N GLU A 87 5.12 0.90 18.15
CA GLU A 87 4.56 2.16 17.64
C GLU A 87 4.04 1.99 16.21
N THR A 88 4.79 1.28 15.36
CA THR A 88 4.36 0.98 13.99
C THR A 88 3.12 0.10 14.01
N ALA A 89 3.14 -1.03 14.73
CA ALA A 89 2.01 -1.96 14.80
C ALA A 89 0.72 -1.30 15.34
N THR A 90 0.84 -0.42 16.34
CA THR A 90 -0.33 0.22 16.97
C THR A 90 -0.84 1.46 16.23
N PHE A 91 -0.09 1.97 15.24
CA PHE A 91 -0.52 3.10 14.42
C PHE A 91 -1.60 2.70 13.39
N TYR A 92 -1.53 1.48 12.87
CA TYR A 92 -2.36 1.01 11.77
C TYR A 92 -3.61 0.29 12.27
N ALA A 93 -4.78 0.65 11.76
CA ALA A 93 -6.06 0.19 12.29
C ALA A 93 -6.34 -1.31 12.04
N HIS A 94 -5.67 -1.91 11.05
CA HIS A 94 -5.90 -3.30 10.72
C HIS A 94 -5.10 -4.27 11.58
N PHE A 95 -4.09 -3.80 12.30
CA PHE A 95 -3.27 -4.63 13.17
C PHE A 95 -3.89 -4.80 14.56
N ASP A 96 -4.27 -6.04 14.90
CA ASP A 96 -4.81 -6.41 16.20
C ASP A 96 -3.69 -6.76 17.18
N VAL A 97 -3.15 -5.74 17.86
CA VAL A 97 -2.08 -5.95 18.87
C VAL A 97 -2.66 -6.50 20.18
N ILE A 98 -2.22 -7.70 20.56
CA ILE A 98 -2.70 -8.41 21.76
C ILE A 98 -1.61 -8.47 22.82
N HIS A 99 -1.93 -7.99 24.02
CA HIS A 99 -1.04 -7.99 25.17
C HIS A 99 -0.98 -9.36 25.85
N ASP A 100 0.09 -9.62 26.62
CA ASP A 100 0.36 -10.93 27.24
C ASP A 100 -0.77 -11.41 28.20
N ASP A 101 -1.60 -10.49 28.70
CA ASP A 101 -2.73 -10.72 29.61
C ASP A 101 -4.11 -10.71 28.91
N GLN A 102 -4.14 -10.49 27.61
CA GLN A 102 -5.37 -10.42 26.81
C GLN A 102 -5.62 -11.76 26.09
N SER A 103 -6.89 -12.11 25.93
CA SER A 103 -7.30 -13.23 25.09
C SER A 103 -7.25 -12.84 23.61
N PRO A 104 -6.90 -13.75 22.70
CA PRO A 104 -7.00 -13.51 21.26
C PRO A 104 -8.42 -13.12 20.83
N PRO A 105 -8.56 -12.36 19.73
CA PRO A 105 -9.87 -12.11 19.16
C PRO A 105 -10.49 -13.41 18.62
N PRO A 106 -11.83 -13.46 18.46
CA PRO A 106 -12.49 -14.54 17.74
C PRO A 106 -11.90 -14.76 16.35
N ALA A 107 -11.95 -16.01 15.88
CA ALA A 107 -11.32 -16.43 14.62
C ALA A 107 -11.85 -15.68 13.40
N LEU A 108 -13.14 -15.28 13.43
CA LEU A 108 -13.75 -14.47 12.39
C LEU A 108 -14.01 -13.05 12.88
N THR A 109 -13.59 -12.07 12.08
CA THR A 109 -13.96 -10.66 12.26
C THR A 109 -14.83 -10.20 11.09
N LEU A 110 -16.00 -9.66 11.42
CA LEU A 110 -16.87 -8.93 10.51
C LEU A 110 -16.58 -7.44 10.65
N ARG A 111 -16.22 -6.76 9.56
CA ARG A 111 -16.07 -5.30 9.56
C ARG A 111 -17.21 -4.68 8.76
N VAL A 112 -18.04 -3.89 9.41
CA VAL A 112 -19.15 -3.18 8.77
C VAL A 112 -18.72 -1.75 8.46
N CYS A 113 -18.75 -1.38 7.19
CA CYS A 113 -18.39 -0.04 6.74
C CYS A 113 -19.32 1.01 7.34
N ASP A 114 -18.76 2.00 8.01
CA ASP A 114 -19.52 3.08 8.67
C ASP A 114 -19.46 4.42 7.92
N SER A 115 -18.94 4.41 6.69
CA SER A 115 -18.89 5.58 5.81
C SER A 115 -20.27 5.99 5.29
N LEU A 116 -20.39 7.24 4.82
CA LEU A 116 -21.65 7.90 4.50
C LEU A 116 -22.58 7.09 3.59
N SER A 117 -22.09 6.55 2.46
CA SER A 117 -22.94 5.77 1.55
C SER A 117 -23.48 4.49 2.19
N CYS A 118 -22.69 3.84 3.05
CA CYS A 118 -23.12 2.66 3.81
C CYS A 118 -24.09 3.03 4.93
N GLN A 119 -23.86 4.13 5.65
CA GLN A 119 -24.79 4.66 6.65
C GLN A 119 -26.16 5.00 6.04
N LEU A 120 -26.17 5.67 4.88
CA LEU A 120 -27.40 5.96 4.14
C LEU A 120 -28.14 4.69 3.71
N ALA A 121 -27.42 3.59 3.52
CA ALA A 121 -27.95 2.28 3.17
C ALA A 121 -28.24 1.37 4.39
N GLY A 122 -28.16 1.90 5.62
CA GLY A 122 -28.55 1.18 6.84
C GLY A 122 -27.45 0.39 7.54
N ALA A 123 -26.17 0.72 7.31
CA ALA A 123 -25.04 -0.02 7.89
C ALA A 123 -25.04 -0.10 9.42
N ASP A 124 -25.48 0.95 10.15
CA ASP A 124 -25.54 0.88 11.62
C ASP A 124 -26.57 -0.15 12.11
N ALA A 125 -27.76 -0.18 11.48
CA ALA A 125 -28.78 -1.18 11.77
C ALA A 125 -28.30 -2.60 11.43
N LEU A 126 -27.65 -2.77 10.28
CA LEU A 126 -27.06 -4.05 9.88
C LEU A 126 -26.01 -4.52 10.89
N ARG A 127 -25.09 -3.65 11.31
CA ARG A 127 -24.08 -3.97 12.33
C ARG A 127 -24.71 -4.41 13.64
N ASN A 128 -25.71 -3.67 14.12
CA ASN A 128 -26.40 -3.99 15.38
C ASN A 128 -27.10 -5.36 15.27
N ALA A 129 -27.74 -5.65 14.14
CA ALA A 129 -28.37 -6.94 13.90
C ALA A 129 -27.34 -8.09 13.84
N LEU A 130 -26.20 -7.89 13.18
CA LEU A 130 -25.11 -8.88 13.14
C LEU A 130 -24.52 -9.13 14.53
N ALA A 131 -24.30 -8.08 15.32
CA ALA A 131 -23.76 -8.21 16.68
C ALA A 131 -24.71 -8.96 17.63
N VAL A 132 -26.02 -8.87 17.42
CA VAL A 132 -27.03 -9.65 18.18
C VAL A 132 -27.18 -11.07 17.63
N GLY A 133 -27.06 -11.24 16.31
CA GLY A 133 -27.31 -12.49 15.61
C GLY A 133 -26.11 -13.43 15.46
N THR A 134 -24.96 -13.09 16.04
CA THR A 134 -23.73 -13.91 16.01
C THR A 134 -23.23 -14.17 17.43
N ASP A 135 -22.54 -15.30 17.64
CA ASP A 135 -21.92 -15.61 18.93
C ASP A 135 -20.63 -14.78 19.10
N PRO A 136 -20.52 -13.90 20.11
CA PRO A 136 -19.32 -13.09 20.35
C PRO A 136 -18.06 -13.90 20.65
N ALA A 137 -18.18 -15.18 21.04
CA ALA A 137 -17.04 -16.08 21.21
C ALA A 137 -16.44 -16.54 19.87
N GLU A 138 -17.26 -16.61 18.83
CA GLU A 138 -16.89 -17.13 17.50
C GLU A 138 -16.67 -16.00 16.48
N VAL A 139 -17.42 -14.90 16.60
CA VAL A 139 -17.45 -13.82 15.63
C VAL A 139 -17.34 -12.45 16.32
N ARG A 140 -16.35 -11.67 15.90
CA ARG A 140 -16.18 -10.27 16.33
C ARG A 140 -16.79 -9.33 15.30
N VAL A 141 -17.69 -8.44 15.70
CA VAL A 141 -18.30 -7.43 14.80
C VAL A 141 -17.74 -6.05 15.10
N LEU A 142 -17.05 -5.45 14.13
CA LEU A 142 -16.41 -4.13 14.23
C LEU A 142 -17.02 -3.14 13.24
N ARG A 143 -16.84 -1.85 13.53
CA ARG A 143 -16.95 -0.79 12.52
C ARG A 143 -15.65 -0.71 11.74
N ALA A 144 -15.74 -0.29 10.49
CA ALA A 144 -14.58 -0.01 9.66
C ALA A 144 -14.80 1.24 8.79
N PRO A 145 -13.72 1.94 8.44
CA PRO A 145 -13.78 3.05 7.50
C PRO A 145 -14.18 2.57 6.09
N CYS A 146 -14.24 3.51 5.15
CA CYS A 146 -14.62 3.21 3.77
C CYS A 146 -13.68 2.19 3.11
N MET A 147 -14.23 1.08 2.61
CA MET A 147 -13.49 0.00 1.91
C MET A 147 -13.43 0.18 0.39
N GLY A 148 -13.71 1.39 -0.13
CA GLY A 148 -13.67 1.66 -1.57
C GLY A 148 -14.72 0.91 -2.40
N ARG A 149 -15.88 0.59 -1.81
CA ARG A 149 -16.99 -0.10 -2.50
C ARG A 149 -18.34 0.58 -2.32
N CYS A 150 -18.33 1.92 -2.24
CA CYS A 150 -19.52 2.71 -1.93
C CYS A 150 -20.64 2.60 -2.99
N ASP A 151 -20.30 2.17 -4.20
CA ASP A 151 -21.25 1.82 -5.25
C ASP A 151 -22.13 0.61 -4.91
N THR A 152 -21.63 -0.27 -4.05
CA THR A 152 -22.33 -1.48 -3.59
C THR A 152 -22.77 -1.39 -2.13
N ALA A 153 -23.01 -0.19 -1.61
CA ALA A 153 -23.43 -0.01 -0.22
C ALA A 153 -24.75 -0.75 0.14
N PRO A 154 -24.93 -1.22 1.41
CA PRO A 154 -23.93 -1.26 2.48
C PRO A 154 -22.92 -2.41 2.27
N VAL A 155 -21.72 -2.26 2.83
CA VAL A 155 -20.61 -3.20 2.65
C VAL A 155 -20.19 -3.81 3.99
N VAL A 156 -19.99 -5.12 4.00
CA VAL A 156 -19.41 -5.87 5.12
C VAL A 156 -18.23 -6.68 4.61
N GLU A 157 -17.08 -6.58 5.28
CA GLU A 157 -15.97 -7.51 5.11
C GLU A 157 -16.19 -8.70 6.05
N VAL A 158 -16.22 -9.91 5.49
CA VAL A 158 -16.28 -11.20 6.17
C VAL A 158 -14.91 -11.86 6.01
N GLY A 159 -14.03 -11.75 7.01
CA GLY A 159 -12.63 -12.13 6.84
C GLY A 159 -11.92 -11.17 5.88
N HIS A 160 -11.71 -11.58 4.63
CA HIS A 160 -11.24 -10.76 3.50
C HIS A 160 -12.23 -10.71 2.33
N TYR A 161 -13.38 -11.38 2.47
CA TYR A 161 -14.46 -11.33 1.50
C TYR A 161 -15.28 -10.05 1.68
N HIS A 162 -15.28 -9.17 0.67
CA HIS A 162 -16.02 -7.92 0.72
C HIS A 162 -17.41 -8.07 0.09
N LEU A 163 -18.43 -8.23 0.93
CA LEU A 163 -19.81 -8.41 0.51
C LEU A 163 -20.50 -7.05 0.31
N GLY A 164 -20.83 -6.73 -0.94
CA GLY A 164 -21.67 -5.59 -1.31
C GLY A 164 -23.17 -5.90 -1.22
N HIS A 165 -23.99 -4.85 -1.09
CA HIS A 165 -25.43 -4.90 -0.82
C HIS A 165 -25.75 -5.85 0.35
N ALA A 166 -24.96 -5.76 1.40
CA ALA A 166 -24.96 -6.70 2.49
C ALA A 166 -26.28 -6.69 3.26
N SER A 167 -26.72 -7.88 3.68
CA SER A 167 -27.83 -8.10 4.61
C SER A 167 -27.41 -9.15 5.63
N VAL A 168 -28.16 -9.30 6.73
CA VAL A 168 -27.85 -10.29 7.76
C VAL A 168 -27.82 -11.69 7.16
N GLU A 169 -28.80 -12.01 6.32
CA GLU A 169 -28.97 -13.32 5.68
C GLU A 169 -27.79 -13.63 4.75
N ARG A 170 -27.34 -12.64 3.97
CA ARG A 170 -26.22 -12.83 3.04
C ARG A 170 -24.88 -12.96 3.78
N VAL A 171 -24.69 -12.22 4.86
CA VAL A 171 -23.49 -12.36 5.71
C VAL A 171 -23.49 -13.74 6.37
N GLN A 172 -24.61 -14.17 6.96
CA GLN A 172 -24.72 -15.50 7.56
C GLN A 172 -24.50 -16.63 6.54
N ALA A 173 -25.01 -16.47 5.31
CA ALA A 173 -24.76 -17.42 4.23
C ALA A 173 -23.27 -17.49 3.85
N ALA A 174 -22.57 -16.34 3.81
CA ALA A 174 -21.13 -16.31 3.56
C ALA A 174 -20.34 -17.02 4.68
N ILE A 175 -20.71 -16.78 5.95
CA ILE A 175 -20.10 -17.47 7.11
C ILE A 175 -20.34 -18.98 7.04
N ALA A 176 -21.58 -19.41 6.80
CA ALA A 176 -21.94 -20.82 6.73
C ALA A 176 -21.26 -21.57 5.58
N ALA A 177 -20.92 -20.86 4.50
CA ALA A 177 -20.19 -21.39 3.36
C ALA A 177 -18.67 -21.27 3.49
N ASP A 178 -18.15 -20.76 4.61
CA ASP A 178 -16.73 -20.43 4.82
C ASP A 178 -16.16 -19.52 3.70
N HIS A 179 -17.02 -18.64 3.16
CA HIS A 179 -16.66 -17.71 2.10
C HIS A 179 -16.02 -16.45 2.72
N ILE A 180 -14.78 -16.59 3.15
CA ILE A 180 -14.01 -15.57 3.89
C ILE A 180 -12.82 -15.00 3.10
N HIS A 181 -12.61 -15.46 1.87
CA HIS A 181 -11.49 -15.07 1.01
C HIS A 181 -11.93 -14.12 -0.12
N PRO A 182 -11.03 -13.29 -0.66
CA PRO A 182 -11.35 -12.43 -1.79
C PRO A 182 -11.81 -13.23 -3.01
N GLU A 183 -12.84 -12.73 -3.70
CA GLU A 183 -13.26 -13.30 -4.98
C GLU A 183 -12.19 -13.06 -6.05
N PRO A 184 -11.91 -14.06 -6.93
CA PRO A 184 -11.00 -13.88 -8.03
C PRO A 184 -11.56 -12.85 -9.02
N LEU A 185 -10.69 -11.97 -9.50
CA LEU A 185 -11.03 -10.98 -10.52
C LEU A 185 -10.68 -11.54 -11.90
N ASP A 186 -11.57 -11.33 -12.86
CA ASP A 186 -11.28 -11.54 -14.28
C ASP A 186 -10.77 -10.23 -14.89
N TRP A 187 -9.61 -10.28 -15.54
CA TRP A 187 -8.93 -9.12 -16.09
C TRP A 187 -8.06 -9.51 -17.30
N PRO A 188 -7.85 -8.60 -18.28
CA PRO A 188 -7.06 -8.90 -19.47
C PRO A 188 -5.59 -9.13 -19.12
N ARG A 189 -5.10 -10.35 -19.37
CA ARG A 189 -3.69 -10.77 -19.17
C ARG A 189 -2.75 -10.09 -20.17
N LEU A 190 -1.44 -10.21 -19.92
CA LEU A 190 -0.38 -9.55 -20.72
C LEU A 190 -0.57 -9.70 -22.23
N ASP A 191 -0.83 -10.92 -22.73
CA ASP A 191 -0.95 -11.16 -24.17
C ASP A 191 -2.15 -10.45 -24.80
N ALA A 192 -3.29 -10.42 -24.12
CA ALA A 192 -4.47 -9.70 -24.58
C ALA A 192 -4.19 -8.18 -24.65
N TYR A 193 -3.48 -7.63 -23.67
CA TYR A 193 -3.11 -6.21 -23.68
C TYR A 193 -2.11 -5.88 -24.80
N ARG A 194 -1.13 -6.75 -25.06
CA ARG A 194 -0.18 -6.60 -26.17
C ARG A 194 -0.86 -6.65 -27.54
N GLN A 195 -1.88 -7.47 -27.73
CA GLN A 195 -2.63 -7.55 -28.99
C GLN A 195 -3.33 -6.21 -29.33
N THR A 196 -3.64 -5.38 -28.33
CA THR A 196 -4.18 -4.03 -28.52
C THR A 196 -3.11 -2.94 -28.60
N GLY A 197 -1.83 -3.30 -28.71
CA GLY A 197 -0.69 -2.36 -28.77
C GLY A 197 -0.09 -2.00 -27.41
N GLY A 198 -0.47 -2.69 -26.33
CA GLY A 198 0.07 -2.47 -25.00
C GLY A 198 1.59 -2.72 -24.93
N TYR A 199 2.29 -1.92 -24.11
CA TYR A 199 3.74 -1.86 -23.96
C TYR A 199 4.54 -1.35 -25.18
N ALA A 200 3.86 -0.93 -26.26
CA ALA A 200 4.55 -0.35 -27.42
C ALA A 200 5.23 0.98 -27.07
N LEU A 201 4.58 1.84 -26.28
CA LEU A 201 5.15 3.12 -25.85
C LEU A 201 6.36 2.89 -24.94
N LEU A 202 6.24 2.01 -23.95
CA LEU A 202 7.37 1.67 -23.07
C LEU A 202 8.57 1.15 -23.88
N SER A 203 8.32 0.35 -24.91
CA SER A 203 9.38 -0.17 -25.80
C SER A 203 10.04 0.95 -26.60
N ALA A 204 9.25 1.84 -27.20
CA ALA A 204 9.75 2.99 -27.96
C ALA A 204 10.57 3.97 -27.08
N CYS A 205 10.14 4.21 -25.84
CA CYS A 205 10.88 4.98 -24.84
C CYS A 205 12.26 4.37 -24.55
N ARG A 206 12.32 3.05 -24.33
CA ARG A 206 13.58 2.35 -24.02
C ARG A 206 14.50 2.21 -25.22
N ALA A 207 13.95 2.15 -26.44
CA ALA A 207 14.71 2.15 -27.68
C ALA A 207 15.26 3.55 -28.06
N GLY A 208 14.82 4.61 -27.35
CA GLY A 208 15.21 6.00 -27.66
C GLY A 208 14.44 6.62 -28.83
N GLU A 209 13.39 5.96 -29.31
CA GLU A 209 12.49 6.48 -30.36
C GLU A 209 11.59 7.60 -29.83
N VAL A 210 11.23 7.53 -28.55
CA VAL A 210 10.49 8.56 -27.82
C VAL A 210 11.39 9.13 -26.73
N SER A 211 11.73 10.41 -26.81
CA SER A 211 12.50 11.08 -25.77
C SER A 211 11.62 11.51 -24.59
N VAL A 212 12.24 11.68 -23.42
CA VAL A 212 11.54 12.16 -22.21
C VAL A 212 10.95 13.55 -22.46
N GLU A 213 11.69 14.42 -23.14
CA GLU A 213 11.27 15.77 -23.51
C GLU A 213 10.02 15.73 -24.41
N SER A 214 10.04 14.91 -25.47
CA SER A 214 8.90 14.78 -26.37
C SER A 214 7.66 14.24 -25.66
N LEU A 215 7.82 13.31 -24.71
CA LEU A 215 6.70 12.78 -23.96
C LEU A 215 6.18 13.80 -22.93
N MET A 216 7.06 14.54 -22.25
CA MET A 216 6.68 15.63 -21.35
C MET A 216 5.90 16.72 -22.10
N ASP A 217 6.32 17.09 -23.31
CA ASP A 217 5.61 18.05 -24.16
C ASP A 217 4.20 17.55 -24.53
N THR A 218 4.07 16.25 -24.84
CA THR A 218 2.76 15.62 -25.09
C THR A 218 1.87 15.69 -23.85
N LEU A 219 2.40 15.38 -22.66
CA LEU A 219 1.63 15.43 -21.41
C LEU A 219 1.28 16.88 -20.99
N GLU A 220 2.15 17.84 -21.28
CA GLU A 220 1.88 19.27 -21.08
C GLU A 220 0.75 19.75 -22.00
N LYS A 221 0.83 19.45 -23.31
CA LYS A 221 -0.23 19.77 -24.28
C LYS A 221 -1.56 19.11 -23.93
N ALA A 222 -1.52 17.87 -23.43
CA ALA A 222 -2.71 17.18 -22.92
C ALA A 222 -3.27 17.83 -21.64
N ASN A 223 -2.50 18.71 -20.98
CA ASN A 223 -2.78 19.25 -19.66
C ASN A 223 -3.08 18.12 -18.65
N LEU A 224 -2.29 17.05 -18.67
CA LEU A 224 -2.40 15.98 -17.68
C LEU A 224 -1.93 16.52 -16.32
N ARG A 225 -2.78 16.36 -15.31
CA ARG A 225 -2.54 16.79 -13.93
C ARG A 225 -2.72 15.61 -13.00
N GLY A 226 -2.11 15.65 -11.83
CA GLY A 226 -2.29 14.62 -10.80
C GLY A 226 -3.75 14.44 -10.41
N LEU A 227 -4.25 13.20 -10.55
CA LEU A 227 -5.65 12.80 -10.36
C LEU A 227 -5.92 12.19 -8.98
N GLY A 228 -5.00 12.38 -8.04
CA GLY A 228 -5.20 12.08 -6.61
C GLY A 228 -5.73 13.25 -5.78
N GLY A 229 -6.13 14.36 -6.42
CA GLY A 229 -6.76 15.52 -5.75
C GLY A 229 -6.00 16.84 -5.89
N ALA A 230 -4.68 16.85 -5.65
CA ALA A 230 -3.88 18.09 -5.66
C ALA A 230 -3.79 18.77 -7.05
N GLY A 231 -3.97 18.02 -8.14
CA GLY A 231 -4.03 18.59 -9.48
C GLY A 231 -2.74 19.28 -9.93
N PHE A 232 -1.57 18.82 -9.49
CA PHE A 232 -0.28 19.36 -9.95
C PHE A 232 0.06 18.88 -11.37
N PRO A 233 0.62 19.70 -12.28
CA PRO A 233 0.95 19.25 -13.64
C PRO A 233 1.96 18.09 -13.65
N THR A 234 1.63 16.98 -14.32
CA THR A 234 2.42 15.75 -14.26
C THR A 234 3.82 15.93 -14.85
N PHE A 235 3.94 16.60 -16.00
CA PHE A 235 5.23 16.87 -16.65
C PHE A 235 6.18 17.70 -15.78
N LYS A 236 5.66 18.68 -15.02
CA LYS A 236 6.48 19.47 -14.09
C LYS A 236 7.00 18.62 -12.94
N LYS A 237 6.20 17.66 -12.47
CA LYS A 237 6.62 16.74 -11.42
C LYS A 237 7.77 15.86 -11.90
N TRP A 238 7.69 15.36 -13.14
CA TRP A 238 8.78 14.61 -13.78
C TRP A 238 10.04 15.47 -13.90
N PHE A 239 9.91 16.68 -14.43
CA PHE A 239 11.03 17.61 -14.58
C PHE A 239 11.74 17.87 -13.25
N PHE A 240 11.01 18.17 -12.18
CA PHE A 240 11.61 18.45 -10.87
C PHE A 240 12.35 17.25 -10.29
N VAL A 241 11.79 16.05 -10.36
CA VAL A 241 12.47 14.85 -9.83
C VAL A 241 13.69 14.51 -10.69
N ARG A 242 13.58 14.58 -12.02
CA ARG A 242 14.67 14.30 -12.95
C ARG A 242 15.85 15.28 -12.79
N ALA A 243 15.58 16.52 -12.38
CA ALA A 243 16.61 17.53 -12.13
C ALA A 243 17.46 17.25 -10.89
N GLU A 244 16.97 16.47 -9.93
CA GLU A 244 17.73 16.09 -8.74
C GLU A 244 18.76 14.99 -9.05
N ALA A 245 19.82 14.88 -8.26
CA ALA A 245 20.82 13.83 -8.43
C ALA A 245 20.28 12.46 -8.01
N GLY A 246 20.62 11.41 -8.78
CA GLY A 246 20.26 10.02 -8.44
C GLY A 246 21.01 9.45 -7.22
N PRO A 247 20.62 8.27 -6.72
CA PRO A 247 19.54 7.41 -7.23
C PRO A 247 18.16 8.02 -6.98
N ARG A 248 17.18 7.69 -7.85
CA ARG A 248 15.80 8.20 -7.78
C ARG A 248 14.81 7.04 -7.69
N TYR A 249 13.63 7.29 -7.14
CA TYR A 249 12.55 6.30 -7.09
C TYR A 249 11.26 6.83 -7.71
N CYS A 250 10.40 5.90 -8.11
CA CYS A 250 9.02 6.21 -8.42
C CYS A 250 8.11 5.44 -7.47
N ALA A 251 7.06 6.09 -6.98
CA ALA A 251 6.04 5.46 -6.16
C ALA A 251 4.64 5.75 -6.72
N ILE A 252 3.77 4.76 -6.69
CA ILE A 252 2.35 4.89 -7.00
C ILE A 252 1.57 4.85 -5.70
N ASN A 253 0.75 5.88 -5.49
CA ASN A 253 -0.25 5.90 -4.45
C ASN A 253 -1.55 5.25 -4.95
N ALA A 254 -1.79 4.02 -4.49
CA ALA A 254 -3.04 3.28 -4.64
C ALA A 254 -3.76 3.11 -3.28
N ASP A 255 -3.52 4.03 -2.33
CA ASP A 255 -4.28 4.16 -1.09
C ASP A 255 -5.48 5.07 -1.31
N GLU A 256 -6.49 4.55 -2.01
CA GLU A 256 -7.76 5.21 -2.32
C GLU A 256 -8.64 5.32 -1.06
N GLY A 257 -8.14 5.98 -0.02
CA GLY A 257 -8.75 6.05 1.30
C GLY A 257 -9.89 7.06 1.43
N GLU A 258 -10.05 7.99 0.50
CA GLU A 258 -11.10 9.02 0.56
C GLU A 258 -12.50 8.38 0.53
N PRO A 259 -13.34 8.64 1.55
CA PRO A 259 -14.69 8.10 1.58
C PRO A 259 -15.49 8.36 0.29
N GLY A 260 -15.94 7.30 -0.37
CA GLY A 260 -16.74 7.39 -1.59
C GLY A 260 -15.94 7.29 -2.89
N THR A 261 -14.61 7.26 -2.84
CA THR A 261 -13.78 7.02 -4.03
C THR A 261 -13.55 5.52 -4.27
N PHE A 262 -13.70 5.11 -5.52
CA PHE A 262 -13.47 3.73 -5.99
C PHE A 262 -13.04 3.68 -7.48
N LYS A 263 -12.57 4.82 -8.01
CA LYS A 263 -12.13 5.00 -9.39
C LYS A 263 -10.80 4.29 -9.65
N ASP A 264 -9.89 4.28 -8.68
CA ASP A 264 -8.59 3.64 -8.83
C ASP A 264 -8.75 2.12 -8.78
N ARG A 265 -9.59 1.62 -7.86
CA ARG A 265 -10.06 0.22 -7.87
C ARG A 265 -10.62 -0.16 -9.24
N TYR A 266 -11.50 0.67 -9.81
CA TYR A 266 -12.11 0.39 -11.11
C TYR A 266 -11.07 0.11 -12.20
N TYR A 267 -10.01 0.92 -12.27
CA TYR A 267 -8.93 0.76 -13.25
C TYR A 267 -8.05 -0.45 -12.96
N LEU A 268 -7.65 -0.64 -11.70
CA LEU A 268 -6.79 -1.76 -11.31
C LEU A 268 -7.48 -3.12 -11.53
N GLU A 269 -8.79 -3.20 -11.30
CA GLU A 269 -9.57 -4.44 -11.50
C GLU A 269 -9.74 -4.78 -12.99
N ARG A 270 -9.68 -3.80 -13.90
CA ARG A 270 -10.07 -4.00 -15.32
C ARG A 270 -8.91 -3.89 -16.31
N ALA A 271 -7.90 -3.12 -15.99
CA ALA A 271 -6.80 -2.82 -16.90
C ALA A 271 -5.45 -2.64 -16.16
N PRO A 272 -5.03 -3.64 -15.35
CA PRO A 272 -3.81 -3.54 -14.56
C PRO A 272 -2.57 -3.34 -15.43
N HIS A 273 -2.49 -3.94 -16.62
CA HIS A 273 -1.33 -3.75 -17.51
C HIS A 273 -1.24 -2.33 -18.07
N GLN A 274 -2.35 -1.66 -18.37
CA GLN A 274 -2.32 -0.26 -18.83
C GLN A 274 -1.84 0.67 -17.71
N PHE A 275 -2.32 0.43 -16.49
CA PHE A 275 -1.81 1.10 -15.30
C PHE A 275 -0.29 0.88 -15.15
N LEU A 276 0.16 -0.38 -15.20
CA LEU A 276 1.57 -0.75 -15.06
C LEU A 276 2.45 -0.16 -16.17
N GLU A 277 1.99 -0.13 -17.42
CA GLU A 277 2.72 0.52 -18.52
C GLU A 277 2.92 2.01 -18.22
N GLY A 278 1.87 2.74 -17.85
CA GLY A 278 1.98 4.15 -17.48
C GLY A 278 2.89 4.40 -16.28
N ALA A 279 2.86 3.50 -15.28
CA ALA A 279 3.72 3.57 -14.11
C ALA A 279 5.20 3.34 -14.48
N LEU A 280 5.48 2.36 -15.34
CA LEU A 280 6.82 2.06 -15.85
C LEU A 280 7.38 3.18 -16.73
N ILE A 281 6.54 3.81 -17.56
CA ILE A 281 6.93 4.99 -18.34
C ILE A 281 7.28 6.16 -17.41
N SER A 282 6.49 6.36 -16.35
CA SER A 282 6.78 7.39 -15.34
C SER A 282 8.11 7.13 -14.62
N ALA A 283 8.39 5.86 -14.27
CA ALA A 283 9.64 5.44 -13.67
C ALA A 283 10.83 5.64 -14.63
N TRP A 284 10.68 5.25 -15.90
CA TRP A 284 11.68 5.47 -16.95
C TRP A 284 11.99 6.97 -17.14
N ALA A 285 10.98 7.82 -17.17
CA ALA A 285 11.14 9.24 -17.43
C ALA A 285 12.00 9.96 -16.37
N VAL A 286 12.03 9.46 -15.13
CA VAL A 286 12.87 9.99 -14.06
C VAL A 286 14.10 9.12 -13.77
N GLU A 287 14.36 8.09 -14.58
CA GLU A 287 15.44 7.12 -14.35
C GLU A 287 15.37 6.51 -12.94
N ALA A 288 14.18 6.06 -12.54
CA ALA A 288 13.99 5.45 -11.23
C ALA A 288 14.66 4.08 -11.15
N ASP A 289 15.40 3.84 -10.07
CA ASP A 289 16.06 2.56 -9.77
C ASP A 289 15.06 1.47 -9.40
N ALA A 290 13.88 1.86 -8.89
CA ALA A 290 12.77 0.97 -8.57
C ALA A 290 11.42 1.71 -8.59
N LEU A 291 10.36 0.95 -8.84
CA LEU A 291 8.97 1.40 -8.83
C LEU A 291 8.23 0.76 -7.65
N TYR A 292 7.79 1.58 -6.70
CA TYR A 292 6.99 1.15 -5.56
C TYR A 292 5.51 1.35 -5.84
N ILE A 293 4.66 0.41 -5.44
CA ILE A 293 3.20 0.54 -5.50
C ILE A 293 2.67 0.32 -4.09
N TYR A 294 2.13 1.37 -3.48
CA TYR A 294 1.50 1.27 -2.17
C TYR A 294 0.01 1.02 -2.35
N LEU A 295 -0.42 -0.22 -2.12
CA LEU A 295 -1.80 -0.67 -2.29
C LEU A 295 -2.45 -0.87 -0.91
N ARG A 296 -3.60 -0.24 -0.70
CA ARG A 296 -4.37 -0.37 0.54
C ARG A 296 -4.75 -1.82 0.86
N ASP A 297 -5.00 -2.11 2.12
CA ASP A 297 -5.32 -3.46 2.58
C ASP A 297 -6.70 -3.92 2.11
N GLU A 298 -7.65 -2.98 2.02
CA GLU A 298 -9.06 -3.22 1.72
C GLU A 298 -9.29 -3.69 0.27
N TYR A 299 -8.22 -3.80 -0.53
CA TYR A 299 -8.24 -4.36 -1.89
C TYR A 299 -7.51 -5.73 -1.97
N PRO A 300 -7.91 -6.75 -1.20
CA PRO A 300 -7.18 -8.03 -1.11
C PRO A 300 -7.07 -8.77 -2.45
N ALA A 301 -8.11 -8.72 -3.29
CA ALA A 301 -8.07 -9.30 -4.63
C ALA A 301 -7.04 -8.60 -5.54
N LEU A 302 -6.85 -7.28 -5.40
CA LEU A 302 -5.91 -6.52 -6.23
C LEU A 302 -4.45 -6.79 -5.86
N HIS A 303 -4.15 -7.19 -4.63
CA HIS A 303 -2.80 -7.69 -4.29
C HIS A 303 -2.45 -8.90 -5.16
N THR A 304 -3.38 -9.84 -5.28
CA THR A 304 -3.20 -11.02 -6.16
C THR A 304 -3.06 -10.61 -7.62
N VAL A 305 -3.91 -9.71 -8.12
CA VAL A 305 -3.85 -9.22 -9.51
C VAL A 305 -2.50 -8.57 -9.81
N LEU A 306 -2.03 -7.66 -8.95
CA LEU A 306 -0.76 -6.97 -9.18
C LEU A 306 0.43 -7.93 -9.13
N HIS A 307 0.48 -8.86 -8.17
CA HIS A 307 1.55 -9.85 -8.12
C HIS A 307 1.57 -10.73 -9.37
N GLN A 308 0.40 -11.17 -9.86
CA GLN A 308 0.31 -11.93 -11.10
C GLN A 308 0.74 -11.12 -12.32
N ALA A 309 0.24 -9.89 -12.47
CA ALA A 309 0.58 -9.01 -13.59
C ALA A 309 2.09 -8.67 -13.60
N ILE A 310 2.69 -8.43 -12.44
CA ILE A 310 4.14 -8.18 -12.31
C ILE A 310 4.94 -9.43 -12.68
N ALA A 311 4.53 -10.61 -12.21
CA ALA A 311 5.17 -11.88 -12.58
C ALA A 311 5.13 -12.13 -14.10
N GLU A 312 4.03 -11.75 -14.79
CA GLU A 312 3.97 -11.80 -16.25
C GLU A 312 5.00 -10.88 -16.91
N LEU A 313 5.19 -9.66 -16.38
CA LEU A 313 6.20 -8.72 -16.91
C LEU A 313 7.62 -9.22 -16.67
N GLU A 314 7.91 -9.80 -15.51
CA GLU A 314 9.20 -10.39 -15.19
C GLU A 314 9.49 -11.60 -16.08
N ALA A 315 8.53 -12.51 -16.24
CA ALA A 315 8.65 -13.69 -17.11
C ALA A 315 8.83 -13.31 -18.58
N ALA A 316 8.20 -12.22 -19.03
CA ALA A 316 8.36 -11.70 -20.39
C ALA A 316 9.62 -10.85 -20.59
N GLY A 317 10.45 -10.66 -19.56
CA GLY A 317 11.67 -9.84 -19.62
C GLY A 317 11.40 -8.34 -19.80
N LEU A 318 10.17 -7.87 -19.57
CA LEU A 318 9.82 -6.45 -19.65
C LEU A 318 10.33 -5.67 -18.43
N VAL A 319 10.50 -6.34 -17.30
CA VAL A 319 11.08 -5.75 -16.08
C VAL A 319 12.01 -6.76 -15.42
N ALA A 320 13.06 -6.27 -14.75
CA ALA A 320 13.91 -7.12 -13.96
C ALA A 320 13.17 -7.59 -12.69
N PRO A 321 13.39 -8.83 -12.22
CA PRO A 321 12.82 -9.30 -10.97
C PRO A 321 13.08 -8.34 -9.81
N GLY A 322 12.02 -7.95 -9.09
CA GLY A 322 12.11 -7.04 -7.95
C GLY A 322 12.26 -5.55 -8.30
N TYR A 323 12.21 -5.16 -9.58
CA TYR A 323 12.16 -3.74 -9.97
C TYR A 323 10.85 -3.06 -9.55
N ILE A 324 9.73 -3.79 -9.65
CA ILE A 324 8.42 -3.34 -9.15
C ILE A 324 8.20 -3.96 -7.78
N VAL A 325 7.97 -3.13 -6.77
CA VAL A 325 7.76 -3.53 -5.39
C VAL A 325 6.36 -3.11 -4.95
N VAL A 326 5.46 -4.07 -4.77
CA VAL A 326 4.13 -3.83 -4.18
C VAL A 326 4.25 -3.89 -2.66
N ARG A 327 3.65 -2.92 -1.97
CA ARG A 327 3.57 -2.87 -0.51
C ARG A 327 2.13 -2.78 -0.07
N ARG A 328 1.80 -3.55 0.97
CA ARG A 328 0.47 -3.61 1.56
C ARG A 328 0.35 -2.53 2.63
N GLY A 329 -0.64 -1.65 2.48
CA GLY A 329 -1.06 -0.74 3.54
C GLY A 329 -1.80 -1.49 4.65
N ALA A 330 -2.06 -0.83 5.78
CA ALA A 330 -2.70 -1.46 6.95
C ALA A 330 -3.85 -0.61 7.54
N GLY A 331 -4.65 0.03 6.68
CA GLY A 331 -5.88 0.73 7.10
C GLY A 331 -5.65 2.09 7.76
N ALA A 332 -4.84 2.96 7.15
CA ALA A 332 -4.59 4.30 7.66
C ALA A 332 -4.88 5.36 6.59
N TYR A 333 -6.04 6.03 6.65
CA TYR A 333 -6.46 7.07 5.70
C TYR A 333 -5.39 8.14 5.43
N ILE A 334 -4.63 8.52 6.46
CA ILE A 334 -3.56 9.52 6.34
C ILE A 334 -2.44 9.10 5.38
N CYS A 335 -2.26 7.80 5.12
CA CYS A 335 -1.29 7.30 4.14
C CYS A 335 -1.69 7.60 2.69
N GLY A 336 -2.89 8.12 2.44
CA GLY A 336 -3.24 8.74 1.16
C GLY A 336 -2.46 10.05 0.91
N GLU A 337 -1.90 10.68 1.95
CA GLU A 337 -0.99 11.82 1.83
C GLU A 337 0.40 11.36 1.36
N GLU A 338 0.99 12.09 0.42
CA GLU A 338 2.22 11.70 -0.29
C GLU A 338 3.38 11.33 0.64
N SER A 339 3.66 12.14 1.66
CA SER A 339 4.79 11.90 2.57
C SER A 339 4.49 10.87 3.66
N ALA A 340 3.24 10.77 4.11
CA ALA A 340 2.78 9.70 5.00
C ALA A 340 2.88 8.32 4.34
N MET A 341 2.50 8.22 3.06
CA MET A 341 2.69 7.01 2.25
C MET A 341 4.17 6.59 2.22
N ILE A 342 5.08 7.55 2.05
CA ILE A 342 6.52 7.30 2.01
C ILE A 342 7.03 6.78 3.36
N GLU A 343 6.58 7.35 4.49
CA GLU A 343 6.91 6.80 5.82
C GLU A 343 6.40 5.36 5.97
N SER A 344 5.18 5.08 5.50
CA SER A 344 4.60 3.73 5.50
C SER A 344 5.44 2.75 4.65
N LEU A 345 5.81 3.14 3.43
CA LEU A 345 6.71 2.36 2.55
C LEU A 345 8.07 2.09 3.19
N GLU A 346 8.56 2.97 4.07
CA GLU A 346 9.80 2.80 4.83
C GLU A 346 9.63 1.99 6.13
N GLY A 347 8.46 1.39 6.35
CA GLY A 347 8.17 0.58 7.53
C GLY A 347 8.06 1.39 8.81
N LYS A 348 7.57 2.63 8.72
CA LYS A 348 7.36 3.55 9.86
C LYS A 348 5.87 3.91 9.98
N PRO A 349 5.43 4.45 11.13
CA PRO A 349 4.10 5.07 11.22
C PRO A 349 3.93 6.13 10.13
N GLY A 350 2.84 6.10 9.38
CA GLY A 350 2.50 7.04 8.30
C GLY A 350 2.19 8.47 8.76
N LYS A 351 3.13 9.11 9.46
CA LYS A 351 3.02 10.48 9.94
C LYS A 351 3.56 11.43 8.85
N PRO A 352 2.78 12.39 8.34
CA PRO A 352 3.26 13.31 7.30
C PRO A 352 4.57 14.00 7.68
N ARG A 353 5.50 14.08 6.73
CA ARG A 353 6.78 14.75 6.92
C ARG A 353 6.61 16.28 6.94
N HIS A 354 7.43 16.95 7.74
CA HIS A 354 7.57 18.40 7.64
C HIS A 354 8.16 18.78 6.27
N ARG A 355 7.55 19.77 5.63
CA ARG A 355 8.00 20.33 4.36
C ARG A 355 8.49 21.76 4.60
N PRO A 356 9.63 22.19 4.01
CA PRO A 356 10.59 21.41 3.20
C PRO A 356 11.51 20.48 4.03
N PRO A 357 12.21 19.51 3.39
CA PRO A 357 12.27 19.22 1.95
C PRO A 357 11.00 18.53 1.40
N PHE A 358 10.72 18.71 0.11
CA PHE A 358 9.62 18.02 -0.56
C PHE A 358 10.02 16.60 -0.98
N VAL A 359 9.05 15.71 -1.17
CA VAL A 359 9.26 14.31 -1.60
C VAL A 359 10.00 14.22 -2.94
N ALA A 360 9.78 15.18 -3.83
CA ALA A 360 10.52 15.28 -5.10
C ALA A 360 12.04 15.42 -4.91
N GLN A 361 12.49 15.92 -3.76
CA GLN A 361 13.91 16.12 -3.41
C GLN A 361 14.40 15.05 -2.44
N ARG A 362 13.59 14.77 -1.40
CA ARG A 362 13.91 13.82 -0.33
C ARG A 362 12.65 13.02 0.05
N GLY A 363 12.37 12.00 -0.74
CA GLY A 363 11.27 11.06 -0.60
C GLY A 363 11.73 9.73 -0.03
N LEU A 364 11.40 8.65 -0.73
CA LEU A 364 11.66 7.27 -0.32
C LEU A 364 13.15 7.03 -0.12
N PHE A 365 13.50 6.50 1.05
CA PHE A 365 14.89 6.26 1.49
C PHE A 365 15.78 7.51 1.38
N ASP A 366 15.18 8.67 1.64
CA ASP A 366 15.80 9.97 1.52
C ASP A 366 16.32 10.30 0.10
N ARG A 367 15.72 9.69 -0.93
CA ARG A 367 16.05 9.92 -2.34
C ARG A 367 14.96 10.70 -3.07
N PRO A 368 15.29 11.46 -4.13
CA PRO A 368 14.30 12.09 -5.00
C PRO A 368 13.26 11.07 -5.46
N THR A 369 11.98 11.34 -5.20
CA THR A 369 10.92 10.39 -5.49
C THR A 369 9.78 11.02 -6.27
N LEU A 370 9.45 10.42 -7.40
CA LEU A 370 8.26 10.74 -8.17
C LEU A 370 7.06 9.96 -7.63
N VAL A 371 6.11 10.65 -7.01
CA VAL A 371 4.83 10.03 -6.61
C VAL A 371 3.71 10.36 -7.60
N ASN A 372 2.98 9.35 -8.09
CA ASN A 372 1.77 9.56 -8.88
C ASN A 372 0.59 8.75 -8.32
N ASN A 373 -0.63 9.19 -8.63
CA ASN A 373 -1.85 8.40 -8.39
C ASN A 373 -2.10 7.43 -9.54
N VAL A 374 -2.80 6.33 -9.28
CA VAL A 374 -3.18 5.28 -10.25
C VAL A 374 -3.80 5.87 -11.52
N GLU A 375 -4.87 6.66 -11.42
CA GLU A 375 -5.53 7.22 -12.60
C GLU A 375 -4.60 8.16 -13.40
N THR A 376 -3.67 8.83 -12.71
CA THR A 376 -2.72 9.74 -13.39
C THR A 376 -1.85 8.98 -14.38
N VAL A 377 -1.29 7.84 -13.97
CA VAL A 377 -0.42 7.06 -14.84
C VAL A 377 -1.21 6.22 -15.84
N TYR A 378 -2.43 5.79 -15.49
CA TYR A 378 -3.33 5.05 -16.38
C TYR A 378 -3.60 5.76 -17.71
N TRP A 379 -3.70 7.09 -17.71
CA TRP A 379 -3.96 7.86 -18.92
C TRP A 379 -2.74 8.03 -19.84
N ILE A 380 -1.51 7.81 -19.36
CA ILE A 380 -0.29 8.11 -20.13
C ILE A 380 -0.23 7.33 -21.45
N PRO A 381 -0.42 5.99 -21.49
CA PRO A 381 -0.37 5.26 -22.75
C PRO A 381 -1.47 5.72 -23.74
N ALA A 382 -2.67 5.97 -23.23
CA ALA A 382 -3.81 6.41 -24.05
C ALA A 382 -3.62 7.82 -24.63
N ILE A 383 -3.06 8.76 -23.85
CA ILE A 383 -2.74 10.12 -24.29
C ILE A 383 -1.70 10.08 -25.42
N TYR A 384 -0.67 9.24 -25.29
CA TYR A 384 0.33 9.11 -26.35
C TYR A 384 -0.26 8.50 -27.62
N ALA A 385 -1.00 7.39 -27.48
CA ALA A 385 -1.56 6.66 -28.63
C ALA A 385 -2.59 7.48 -29.43
N GLN A 386 -3.42 8.29 -28.75
CA GLN A 386 -4.48 9.09 -29.39
C GLN A 386 -4.08 10.55 -29.63
N GLY A 387 -2.92 10.98 -29.13
CA GLY A 387 -2.43 12.35 -29.20
C GLY A 387 -2.95 13.25 -28.07
N ALA A 388 -2.17 14.28 -27.76
CA ALA A 388 -2.47 15.25 -26.70
C ALA A 388 -3.84 15.93 -26.89
N ASP A 389 -4.19 16.28 -28.12
CA ASP A 389 -5.44 16.96 -28.46
C ASP A 389 -6.67 16.10 -28.18
N TRP A 390 -6.57 14.77 -28.32
CA TRP A 390 -7.67 13.87 -27.99
C TRP A 390 -8.08 14.01 -26.52
N PHE A 391 -7.11 14.08 -25.61
CA PHE A 391 -7.38 14.24 -24.19
C PHE A 391 -7.75 15.69 -23.84
N ALA A 392 -7.01 16.67 -24.36
CA ALA A 392 -7.23 18.09 -24.07
C ALA A 392 -8.57 18.64 -24.60
N SER A 393 -9.09 18.07 -25.69
CA SER A 393 -10.40 18.43 -26.25
C SER A 393 -11.58 17.95 -25.41
N GLN A 394 -11.35 17.03 -24.46
CA GLN A 394 -12.36 16.60 -23.50
C GLN A 394 -12.49 17.61 -22.36
N GLY A 395 -13.65 17.62 -21.71
CA GLY A 395 -13.91 18.44 -20.52
C GLY A 395 -14.93 19.56 -20.76
N ARG A 396 -15.20 20.34 -19.72
CA ARG A 396 -16.23 21.40 -19.73
C ARG A 396 -15.85 22.52 -18.77
N HIS A 397 -16.38 23.72 -19.01
CA HIS A 397 -16.21 24.88 -18.12
C HIS A 397 -14.74 25.26 -17.85
N GLY A 398 -13.91 25.28 -18.90
CA GLY A 398 -12.49 25.64 -18.79
C GLY A 398 -11.60 24.59 -18.13
N ARG A 399 -12.12 23.37 -17.90
CA ARG A 399 -11.32 22.19 -17.51
C ARG A 399 -11.12 21.30 -18.72
N SER A 400 -9.90 20.81 -18.91
CA SER A 400 -9.54 19.86 -19.97
C SER A 400 -9.15 18.50 -19.42
N GLY A 401 -9.35 17.46 -20.23
CA GLY A 401 -9.04 16.08 -19.92
C GLY A 401 -10.21 15.28 -19.38
N LEU A 402 -10.10 13.96 -19.51
CA LEU A 402 -11.03 13.01 -18.88
C LEU A 402 -10.77 12.92 -17.38
N ARG A 403 -11.83 12.63 -16.63
CA ARG A 403 -11.82 12.43 -15.18
C ARG A 403 -12.80 11.33 -14.83
N SER A 404 -12.39 10.41 -13.98
CA SER A 404 -13.31 9.49 -13.32
C SER A 404 -14.00 10.15 -12.13
N PHE A 405 -15.29 9.90 -12.01
CA PHE A 405 -16.10 10.32 -10.87
C PHE A 405 -16.75 9.08 -10.26
N SER A 406 -16.44 8.82 -9.00
CA SER A 406 -17.12 7.79 -8.22
C SER A 406 -18.46 8.32 -7.72
N VAL A 407 -19.56 7.77 -8.21
CA VAL A 407 -20.92 8.23 -7.86
C VAL A 407 -21.57 7.19 -6.94
N SER A 408 -21.95 7.59 -5.73
CA SER A 408 -22.61 6.72 -4.76
C SER A 408 -23.59 7.46 -3.85
N GLY A 409 -24.27 6.73 -2.95
CA GLY A 409 -25.27 7.29 -2.04
C GLY A 409 -26.69 7.24 -2.63
N ARG A 410 -27.47 8.31 -2.48
CA ARG A 410 -28.87 8.36 -2.94
C ARG A 410 -28.98 8.67 -4.44
N VAL A 411 -28.49 7.75 -5.26
CA VAL A 411 -28.53 7.81 -6.72
C VAL A 411 -29.17 6.53 -7.28
N LYS A 412 -29.79 6.62 -8.46
CA LYS A 412 -30.46 5.47 -9.09
C LYS A 412 -29.47 4.39 -9.52
N ASN A 413 -28.35 4.79 -10.10
CA ASN A 413 -27.32 3.91 -10.64
C ASN A 413 -25.95 4.38 -10.08
N PRO A 414 -25.49 3.85 -8.95
CA PRO A 414 -24.15 4.13 -8.47
C PRO A 414 -23.10 3.45 -9.35
N GLY A 415 -21.89 4.01 -9.42
CA GLY A 415 -20.79 3.49 -10.24
C GLY A 415 -19.72 4.52 -10.57
#